data_AF-A0A447L095-F1
#
_entry.id   AF-A0A447L095-F1
#
_cell.length_a   1.000
_cell.length_b   1.000
_cell.length_c   1.000
_cell.angle_alpha   90.00
_cell.angle_beta   90.00
_cell.angle_gamma   90.00
#
_symmetry.space_group_name_H-M   'P 1'
#
loop_
_entity.id
_entity.type
_entity.pdbx_description
1 polymer ?
#
loop_
_entity_poly.entity_id
_entity_poly.type
_entity_poly.pdbx_seq_one_letter_code
_entity_poly.pdbx_strand_id
1 'polypeptide(L)'
;MQHTSFTRAHRHTISTELKLQLVDLTTFQFANRVPEVVSLCKVKDYIKTHNNQPVINVFSTMHATPATLLDELKSITVNLADSAARCHCGLCGGGARIDHRAVCGFGQNIHVSVEDANQAAYLCQALKAYLPHFIALNDSSPFNQPDPADAVPSPIRPRPELGSVEIGICDSPLTLPHAAMLCGYAQLLVNLLLAVQPDVPVDRDACYASNLRNARRAGVSAHYTDPLKGETVMLKQHIDATLTLLTQLSKEDECGVIKYFRHYLQQEYHDGELLRHNLDVGVGTAGIARSMINLLIPPEHIIVNEQSMLQRSAYETL
;
A
#
# COMPACT_ATOMS: atom_id res chain seq x y z
N MET A 1 13.27 -4.70 31.56
CA MET A 1 12.65 -4.77 30.21
C MET A 1 11.66 -5.93 30.23
N GLN A 2 10.36 -5.67 30.06
CA GLN A 2 9.38 -6.74 29.89
C GLN A 2 9.59 -7.34 28.50
N HIS A 3 10.02 -8.61 28.43
CA HIS A 3 10.02 -9.37 27.19
C HIS A 3 8.56 -9.71 26.84
N THR A 4 8.01 -9.05 25.83
CA THR A 4 6.74 -9.47 25.22
C THR A 4 6.94 -10.83 24.55
N SER A 5 6.10 -11.81 24.91
CA SER A 5 6.09 -13.14 24.29
C SER A 5 5.68 -13.03 22.82
N PHE A 6 6.40 -13.70 21.92
CA PHE A 6 6.10 -13.72 20.50
C PHE A 6 4.87 -14.60 20.23
N THR A 7 3.81 -14.04 19.64
CA THR A 7 2.61 -14.80 19.27
C THR A 7 2.92 -15.73 18.10
N ARG A 8 2.65 -17.03 18.22
CA ARG A 8 2.92 -18.03 17.17
C ARG A 8 1.78 -18.11 16.15
N ALA A 9 2.10 -18.06 14.86
CA ALA A 9 1.15 -18.34 13.78
C ALA A 9 1.49 -19.67 13.06
N HIS A 10 0.46 -20.42 12.64
CA HIS A 10 0.61 -21.76 12.03
C HIS A 10 0.60 -21.76 10.48
N ARG A 11 0.24 -20.63 9.87
CA ARG A 11 0.31 -20.35 8.42
C ARG A 11 0.70 -18.89 8.26
N HIS A 12 1.49 -18.56 7.24
CA HIS A 12 1.85 -17.18 6.88
C HIS A 12 0.61 -16.43 6.42
N THR A 13 -0.17 -15.91 7.36
CA THR A 13 -1.35 -15.07 7.13
C THR A 13 -0.91 -13.63 6.91
N ILE A 14 -1.74 -12.87 6.21
CA ILE A 14 -1.49 -11.47 5.86
C ILE A 14 -2.54 -10.54 6.47
N SER A 15 -2.10 -9.35 6.87
CA SER A 15 -2.97 -8.23 7.24
C SER A 15 -2.33 -6.92 6.80
N THR A 16 -3.10 -5.84 6.83
CA THR A 16 -2.63 -4.53 6.38
C THR A 16 -3.16 -3.38 7.22
N GLU A 17 -2.40 -2.30 7.28
CA GLU A 17 -2.83 -0.98 7.72
C GLU A 17 -2.76 -0.02 6.53
N LEU A 18 -3.90 0.57 6.15
CA LEU A 18 -4.00 1.57 5.08
C LEU A 18 -4.23 2.95 5.68
N LYS A 19 -3.40 3.93 5.33
CA LYS A 19 -3.61 5.33 5.72
C LYS A 19 -4.37 6.06 4.62
N LEU A 20 -5.66 6.31 4.84
CA LEU A 20 -6.54 6.93 3.86
C LEU A 20 -6.74 8.42 4.12
N GLN A 21 -6.83 9.19 3.05
CA GLN A 21 -7.03 10.64 3.04
C GLN A 21 -8.51 11.00 3.11
N LEU A 22 -8.89 11.92 4.00
CA LEU A 22 -10.23 12.48 4.05
C LEU A 22 -10.28 13.84 3.33
N VAL A 23 -11.15 13.95 2.33
CA VAL A 23 -11.22 15.09 1.40
C VAL A 23 -12.59 15.75 1.49
N ASP A 24 -12.68 17.07 1.51
CA ASP A 24 -13.93 17.81 1.42
C ASP A 24 -14.42 17.82 -0.04
N LEU A 25 -15.67 17.39 -0.28
CA LEU A 25 -16.20 17.24 -1.63
C LEU A 25 -16.58 18.56 -2.32
N THR A 26 -16.51 19.69 -1.61
CA THR A 26 -16.76 21.03 -2.15
C THR A 26 -15.46 21.68 -2.58
N THR A 27 -14.45 21.63 -1.71
CA THR A 27 -13.17 22.31 -1.94
C THR A 27 -12.11 21.42 -2.59
N PHE A 28 -12.29 20.10 -2.52
CA PHE A 28 -11.30 19.08 -2.89
C PHE A 28 -9.96 19.26 -2.17
N GLN A 29 -10.03 19.78 -0.94
CA GLN A 29 -8.91 19.88 -0.01
C GLN A 29 -9.13 18.93 1.17
N PHE A 30 -8.13 18.80 2.03
CA PHE A 30 -8.26 17.98 3.23
C PHE A 30 -9.43 18.43 4.13
N ALA A 31 -10.24 17.48 4.56
CA ALA A 31 -11.36 17.72 5.45
C ALA A 31 -10.93 17.60 6.92
N ASN A 32 -11.25 18.61 7.72
CA ASN A 32 -11.12 18.56 9.18
C ASN A 32 -12.40 18.02 9.85
N ARG A 33 -12.96 16.92 9.32
CA ARG A 33 -14.23 16.31 9.78
C ARG A 33 -14.07 14.87 10.27
N VAL A 34 -12.85 14.41 10.51
CA VAL A 34 -12.57 13.03 10.98
C VAL A 34 -13.41 12.65 12.21
N PRO A 35 -13.54 13.48 13.27
CA PRO A 35 -14.37 13.14 14.43
C PRO A 35 -15.85 12.91 14.08
N GLU A 36 -16.40 13.72 13.17
CA GLU A 36 -17.79 13.59 12.71
C GLU A 36 -17.97 12.27 11.94
N VAL A 37 -17.07 11.97 11.00
CA VAL A 37 -17.09 10.73 10.23
C VAL A 37 -16.98 9.50 11.13
N VAL A 38 -16.04 9.50 12.07
CA VAL A 38 -15.85 8.40 13.03
C VAL A 38 -17.08 8.22 13.92
N SER A 39 -17.75 9.31 14.32
CA SER A 39 -18.94 9.22 15.17
C SER A 39 -20.08 8.43 14.50
N LEU A 40 -20.17 8.53 13.17
CA LEU A 40 -21.20 7.89 12.34
C LEU A 40 -20.83 6.47 11.88
N CYS A 41 -19.55 6.13 11.84
CA CYS A 41 -19.10 4.85 11.30
C CYS A 41 -19.38 3.67 12.24
N LYS A 42 -19.66 2.50 11.65
CA LYS A 42 -19.94 1.25 12.36
C LYS A 42 -18.70 0.38 12.60
N VAL A 43 -17.55 0.79 12.06
CA VAL A 43 -16.32 0.01 11.96
C VAL A 43 -15.21 0.55 12.86
N LYS A 44 -15.58 1.07 14.04
CA LYS A 44 -14.67 1.78 14.96
C LYS A 44 -13.49 0.92 15.41
N ASP A 45 -13.69 -0.39 15.54
CA ASP A 45 -12.64 -1.34 15.96
C ASP A 45 -11.55 -1.54 14.90
N TYR A 46 -11.86 -1.20 13.64
CA TYR A 46 -10.98 -1.36 12.49
C TYR A 46 -10.27 -0.06 12.09
N ILE A 47 -10.48 1.03 12.83
CA ILE A 47 -9.91 2.33 12.46
C ILE A 47 -9.15 2.98 13.62
N LYS A 48 -8.09 3.71 13.27
CA LYS A 48 -7.43 4.65 14.19
C LYS A 48 -7.27 5.99 13.53
N THR A 49 -7.33 7.03 14.34
CA THR A 49 -7.23 8.41 13.89
C THR A 49 -6.19 9.16 14.71
N HIS A 50 -5.59 10.16 14.10
CA HIS A 50 -4.67 11.07 14.78
C HIS A 50 -5.35 12.43 14.94
N ASN A 51 -5.24 13.03 16.13
CA ASN A 51 -5.89 14.31 16.41
C ASN A 51 -5.48 15.37 15.38
N ASN A 52 -6.47 16.09 14.83
CA ASN A 52 -6.30 17.17 13.86
C ASN A 52 -5.61 16.77 12.55
N GLN A 53 -5.57 15.48 12.20
CA GLN A 53 -5.08 15.03 10.91
C GLN A 53 -6.24 14.55 10.02
N PRO A 54 -6.25 14.91 8.72
CA PRO A 54 -7.29 14.49 7.77
C PRO A 54 -7.03 13.06 7.26
N VAL A 55 -6.69 12.15 8.18
CA VAL A 55 -6.20 10.81 7.89
C VAL A 55 -6.94 9.80 8.76
N ILE A 56 -7.39 8.71 8.14
CA ILE A 56 -7.99 7.58 8.84
C ILE A 56 -7.18 6.33 8.50
N ASN A 57 -6.60 5.71 9.52
CA ASN A 57 -5.88 4.45 9.38
C ASN A 57 -6.90 3.31 9.47
N VAL A 58 -7.01 2.50 8.43
CA VAL A 58 -7.86 1.30 8.36
C VAL A 58 -6.99 0.07 8.58
N PHE A 59 -7.39 -0.81 9.50
CA PHE A 59 -6.71 -2.06 9.83
C PHE A 59 -7.56 -3.24 9.38
N SER A 60 -6.93 -4.28 8.84
CA SER A 60 -7.58 -5.57 8.61
C SER A 60 -7.27 -6.56 9.74
N THR A 61 -8.07 -7.62 9.84
CA THR A 61 -7.68 -8.82 10.56
C THR A 61 -6.68 -9.66 9.75
N MET A 62 -6.25 -10.79 10.29
CA MET A 62 -5.34 -11.72 9.62
C MET A 62 -6.10 -12.64 8.67
N HIS A 63 -5.62 -12.72 7.43
CA HIS A 63 -6.24 -13.48 6.35
C HIS A 63 -5.29 -14.53 5.77
N ALA A 64 -5.85 -15.65 5.33
CA ALA A 64 -5.07 -16.68 4.64
C ALA A 64 -4.77 -16.33 3.19
N THR A 65 -5.65 -15.55 2.53
CA THR A 65 -5.52 -15.21 1.11
C THR A 65 -5.83 -13.73 0.85
N PRO A 66 -5.25 -13.14 -0.21
CA PRO A 66 -5.57 -11.78 -0.64
C PRO A 66 -7.05 -11.54 -0.94
N ALA A 67 -7.76 -12.55 -1.41
CA ALA A 67 -9.19 -12.45 -1.70
C ALA A 67 -10.00 -12.17 -0.43
N THR A 68 -9.79 -12.96 0.63
CA THR A 68 -10.48 -12.75 1.90
C THR A 68 -10.11 -11.43 2.57
N LEU A 69 -8.86 -10.99 2.42
CA LEU A 69 -8.41 -9.67 2.87
C LEU A 69 -9.13 -8.54 2.12
N LEU A 70 -9.25 -8.67 0.79
CA LEU A 70 -9.94 -7.69 -0.04
C LEU A 70 -11.41 -7.55 0.35
N ASP A 71 -12.10 -8.66 0.62
CA ASP A 71 -13.50 -8.64 1.02
C ASP A 71 -13.71 -7.88 2.34
N GLU A 72 -12.83 -8.09 3.32
CA GLU A 72 -12.87 -7.35 4.60
C GLU A 72 -12.57 -5.86 4.39
N LEU A 73 -11.51 -5.53 3.64
CA LEU A 73 -11.14 -4.16 3.33
C LEU A 73 -12.27 -3.42 2.61
N LYS A 74 -12.95 -4.05 1.65
CA LYS A 74 -14.14 -3.49 0.98
C LYS A 74 -15.24 -3.20 1.99
N SER A 75 -15.58 -4.17 2.85
CA SER A 75 -16.64 -4.01 3.86
C SER A 75 -16.36 -2.83 4.80
N ILE A 76 -15.13 -2.72 5.30
CA ILE A 76 -14.71 -1.64 6.19
C ILE A 76 -14.76 -0.29 5.46
N THR A 77 -14.16 -0.23 4.27
CA THR A 77 -13.98 1.03 3.53
C THR A 77 -15.31 1.57 3.00
N VAL A 78 -16.23 0.72 2.55
CA VAL A 78 -17.59 1.13 2.14
C VAL A 78 -18.35 1.75 3.31
N ASN A 79 -18.36 1.10 4.49
CA ASN A 79 -19.00 1.66 5.69
C ASN A 79 -18.40 3.01 6.08
N LEU A 80 -17.08 3.15 5.99
CA LEU A 80 -16.38 4.39 6.30
C LEU A 80 -16.69 5.48 5.28
N ALA A 81 -16.75 5.15 3.99
CA ALA A 81 -17.05 6.09 2.92
C ALA A 81 -18.51 6.56 2.93
N ASP A 82 -19.46 5.69 3.24
CA ASP A 82 -20.85 6.10 3.47
C ASP A 82 -20.94 7.10 4.63
N SER A 83 -20.15 6.88 5.68
CA SER A 83 -20.06 7.81 6.82
C SER A 83 -19.41 9.14 6.42
N ALA A 84 -18.36 9.09 5.61
CA ALA A 84 -17.69 10.28 5.07
C ALA A 84 -18.62 11.10 4.16
N ALA A 85 -19.37 10.43 3.27
CA ALA A 85 -20.31 11.07 2.36
C ALA A 85 -21.40 11.84 3.11
N ARG A 86 -21.91 11.31 4.23
CA ARG A 86 -22.87 12.00 5.11
C ARG A 86 -22.31 13.25 5.79
N CYS A 87 -20.98 13.37 5.86
CA CYS A 87 -20.27 14.57 6.33
C CYS A 87 -19.77 15.46 5.17
N HIS A 88 -20.25 15.24 3.94
CA HIS A 88 -19.78 15.89 2.71
C HIS A 88 -18.26 15.71 2.47
N CYS A 89 -17.75 14.52 2.81
CA CYS A 89 -16.36 14.14 2.59
C CYS A 89 -16.25 12.93 1.66
N GLY A 90 -15.11 12.82 0.97
CA GLY A 90 -14.66 11.65 0.23
C GLY A 90 -13.46 11.00 0.91
N LEU A 91 -13.22 9.74 0.58
CA LEU A 91 -12.09 8.96 1.09
C LEU A 91 -11.25 8.50 -0.11
N CYS A 92 -9.94 8.66 -0.05
CA CYS A 92 -9.05 8.18 -1.10
C CYS A 92 -7.72 7.65 -0.55
N GLY A 93 -7.08 6.78 -1.33
CA GLY A 93 -5.70 6.35 -1.10
C GLY A 93 -4.69 7.34 -1.70
N GLY A 94 -3.53 6.84 -2.11
CA GLY A 94 -2.44 7.62 -2.69
C GLY A 94 -1.39 8.02 -1.67
N GLY A 95 -0.11 7.79 -2.01
CA GLY A 95 1.03 8.16 -1.18
C GLY A 95 1.28 9.66 -1.11
N ALA A 96 0.95 10.39 -2.18
CA ALA A 96 1.00 11.84 -2.19
C ALA A 96 -0.28 12.49 -1.65
N ARG A 97 -0.10 13.65 -1.02
CA ARG A 97 -1.21 14.52 -0.61
C ARG A 97 -2.00 15.00 -1.82
N ILE A 98 -3.31 15.03 -1.67
CA ILE A 98 -4.22 15.63 -2.67
C ILE A 98 -3.93 17.11 -2.96
N ASP A 99 -3.36 17.87 -2.01
CA ASP A 99 -3.03 19.29 -2.19
C ASP A 99 -1.63 19.54 -2.80
N HIS A 100 -0.93 18.48 -3.19
CA HIS A 100 0.42 18.49 -3.77
C HIS A 100 1.49 19.20 -2.92
N ARG A 101 1.24 19.44 -1.62
CA ARG A 101 2.23 20.04 -0.71
C ARG A 101 3.18 18.99 -0.17
N ALA A 102 4.45 19.35 0.05
CA ALA A 102 5.42 18.48 0.69
C ALA A 102 5.15 18.46 2.21
N VAL A 103 4.69 17.31 2.74
CA VAL A 103 4.89 16.78 4.13
C VAL A 103 3.83 15.71 4.46
N CYS A 104 4.29 14.50 4.81
CA CYS A 104 3.53 13.33 5.30
C CYS A 104 2.67 12.63 4.22
N GLY A 105 2.76 11.32 3.94
CA GLY A 105 3.21 10.17 4.73
C GLY A 105 2.16 9.04 4.73
N PHE A 106 1.34 8.98 3.68
CA PHE A 106 0.28 7.98 3.49
C PHE A 106 0.92 6.71 2.98
N GLY A 107 0.83 5.67 3.80
CA GLY A 107 1.50 4.42 3.53
C GLY A 107 0.58 3.25 3.75
N GLN A 108 0.99 2.13 3.19
CA GLN A 108 0.49 0.83 3.55
C GLN A 108 1.55 0.12 4.39
N ASN A 109 1.16 -0.35 5.58
CA ASN A 109 1.97 -1.30 6.32
C ASN A 109 1.43 -2.71 6.08
N ILE A 110 2.26 -3.59 5.55
CA ILE A 110 1.90 -4.98 5.29
C ILE A 110 2.45 -5.84 6.42
N HIS A 111 1.62 -6.70 6.98
CA HIS A 111 2.02 -7.64 8.03
C HIS A 111 1.93 -9.07 7.50
N VAL A 112 3.01 -9.83 7.63
CA VAL A 112 3.02 -11.27 7.36
C VAL A 112 3.34 -12.00 8.65
N SER A 113 2.46 -12.90 9.06
CA SER A 113 2.65 -13.67 10.30
C SER A 113 3.82 -14.65 10.16
N VAL A 114 4.48 -14.90 11.29
CA VAL A 114 5.66 -15.77 11.39
C VAL A 114 5.54 -16.63 12.65
N GLU A 115 6.26 -17.74 12.68
CA GLU A 115 6.21 -18.73 13.74
C GLU A 115 6.88 -18.23 15.03
N ASP A 116 8.03 -17.55 14.90
CA ASP A 116 8.83 -17.12 16.02
C ASP A 116 9.72 -15.89 15.71
N ALA A 117 10.41 -15.43 16.75
CA ALA A 117 11.29 -14.27 16.68
C ALA A 117 12.54 -14.49 15.81
N ASN A 118 13.05 -15.72 15.70
CA ASN A 118 14.21 -16.02 14.86
C ASN A 118 13.83 -15.92 13.38
N GLN A 119 12.67 -16.45 13.02
CA GLN A 119 12.10 -16.31 11.69
C GLN A 119 11.84 -14.84 11.36
N ALA A 120 11.29 -14.07 12.31
CA ALA A 120 11.07 -12.64 12.15
C ALA A 120 12.39 -11.89 11.88
N ALA A 121 13.44 -12.17 12.67
CA ALA A 121 14.75 -11.55 12.54
C ALA A 121 15.41 -11.89 11.19
N TYR A 122 15.35 -13.16 10.77
CA TYR A 122 15.84 -13.60 9.47
C TYR A 122 15.14 -12.87 8.33
N LEU A 123 13.80 -12.87 8.33
CA LEU A 123 13.00 -12.22 7.29
C LEU A 123 13.22 -10.71 7.22
N CYS A 124 13.39 -10.04 8.37
CA CYS A 124 13.74 -8.61 8.40
C CYS A 124 15.05 -8.30 7.66
N GLN A 125 15.97 -9.28 7.58
CA GLN A 125 17.18 -9.13 6.79
C GLN A 125 16.97 -9.60 5.35
N ALA A 126 16.41 -10.78 5.12
CA ALA A 126 16.27 -11.35 3.79
C ALA A 126 15.39 -10.47 2.86
N LEU A 127 14.25 -9.97 3.37
CA LEU A 127 13.31 -9.16 2.58
C LEU A 127 13.88 -7.79 2.14
N LYS A 128 14.97 -7.30 2.73
CA LYS A 128 15.61 -6.03 2.31
C LYS A 128 15.98 -6.02 0.81
N ALA A 129 16.28 -7.18 0.22
CA ALA A 129 16.59 -7.29 -1.21
C ALA A 129 15.37 -7.02 -2.10
N TYR A 130 14.17 -7.20 -1.55
CA TYR A 130 12.89 -7.11 -2.25
C TYR A 130 12.12 -5.83 -1.90
N LEU A 131 12.55 -5.04 -0.91
CA LEU A 131 11.93 -3.74 -0.60
C LEU A 131 11.86 -2.77 -1.79
N PRO A 132 12.85 -2.71 -2.70
CA PRO A 132 12.71 -1.96 -3.96
C PRO A 132 11.51 -2.39 -4.81
N HIS A 133 11.09 -3.66 -4.74
CA HIS A 133 9.93 -4.16 -5.50
C HIS A 133 8.66 -3.51 -5.00
N PHE A 134 8.48 -3.42 -3.70
CA PHE A 134 7.31 -2.80 -3.10
C PHE A 134 7.18 -1.31 -3.44
N ILE A 135 8.30 -0.60 -3.56
CA ILE A 135 8.28 0.79 -4.05
C ILE A 135 7.86 0.82 -5.53
N ALA A 136 8.51 0.02 -6.37
CA ALA A 136 8.25 0.03 -7.81
C ALA A 136 6.85 -0.45 -8.19
N LEU A 137 6.32 -1.43 -7.46
CA LEU A 137 4.99 -1.97 -7.67
C LEU A 137 3.90 -1.06 -7.10
N ASN A 138 4.24 -0.04 -6.30
CA ASN A 138 3.30 0.86 -5.64
C ASN A 138 3.84 2.30 -5.59
N ASP A 139 4.21 2.84 -6.75
CA ASP A 139 4.54 4.27 -6.90
C ASP A 139 3.23 5.04 -7.02
N SER A 140 2.74 5.64 -5.94
CA SER A 140 1.52 6.49 -5.96
C SER A 140 1.76 7.87 -5.34
N SER A 141 3.02 8.26 -5.17
CA SER A 141 3.45 9.56 -4.67
C SER A 141 4.36 10.34 -5.64
N PRO A 142 3.96 10.55 -6.91
CA PRO A 142 4.85 11.14 -7.90
C PRO A 142 5.26 12.59 -7.61
N PHE A 143 4.49 13.29 -6.78
CA PHE A 143 4.59 14.74 -6.60
C PHE A 143 5.65 15.17 -5.58
N ASN A 144 6.11 14.24 -4.74
CA ASN A 144 7.09 14.52 -3.69
C ASN A 144 8.03 13.32 -3.54
N GLN A 145 9.31 13.49 -3.86
CA GLN A 145 10.30 12.57 -3.31
C GLN A 145 10.54 12.97 -1.85
N PRO A 146 10.39 12.04 -0.88
CA PRO A 146 10.68 12.36 0.51
C PRO A 146 12.13 12.83 0.62
N ASP A 147 12.35 13.86 1.45
CA ASP A 147 13.71 14.24 1.84
C ASP A 147 14.40 13.00 2.43
N PRO A 148 15.67 12.71 2.10
CA PRO A 148 16.44 11.67 2.77
C PRO A 148 16.33 11.69 4.31
N ALA A 149 16.09 12.86 4.92
CA ALA A 149 15.84 13.02 6.35
C ALA A 149 14.48 12.46 6.83
N ASP A 150 13.50 12.33 5.95
CA ASP A 150 12.15 11.78 6.22
C ASP A 150 12.07 10.26 6.00
N ALA A 151 13.20 9.61 5.68
CA ALA A 151 13.23 8.17 5.45
C ALA A 151 12.74 7.39 6.68
N VAL A 152 11.81 6.44 6.46
CA VAL A 152 11.33 5.53 7.51
C VAL A 152 12.55 4.87 8.20
N PRO A 153 12.75 5.06 9.52
CA PRO A 153 13.96 4.62 10.22
C PRO A 153 14.21 3.11 10.13
N SER A 154 13.15 2.32 9.91
CA SER A 154 13.22 0.87 9.67
C SER A 154 12.02 0.45 8.82
N PRO A 155 12.14 0.41 7.48
CA PRO A 155 11.03 0.11 6.57
C PRO A 155 10.59 -1.36 6.63
N ILE A 156 11.34 -2.19 7.36
CA ILE A 156 10.96 -3.54 7.73
C ILE A 156 11.32 -3.78 9.19
N ARG A 157 10.42 -4.39 9.97
CA ARG A 157 10.62 -4.62 11.40
C ARG A 157 9.78 -5.78 11.94
N PRO A 158 10.21 -6.47 13.01
CA PRO A 158 9.37 -7.41 13.71
C PRO A 158 8.25 -6.69 14.49
N ARG A 159 7.09 -7.32 14.59
CA ARG A 159 5.94 -6.91 15.43
C ARG A 159 5.59 -8.07 16.38
N PRO A 160 6.30 -8.20 17.52
CA PRO A 160 6.12 -9.32 18.45
C PRO A 160 4.67 -9.49 18.93
N GLU A 161 3.98 -8.37 19.16
CA GLU A 161 2.59 -8.33 19.60
C GLU A 161 1.60 -8.89 18.58
N LEU A 162 1.96 -8.87 17.29
CA LEU A 162 1.17 -9.44 16.20
C LEU A 162 1.70 -10.82 15.74
N GLY A 163 2.85 -11.26 16.25
CA GLY A 163 3.52 -12.44 15.75
C GLY A 163 3.89 -12.31 14.26
N SER A 164 4.33 -11.13 13.82
CA SER A 164 4.49 -10.82 12.40
C SER A 164 5.78 -10.06 12.09
N VAL A 165 6.13 -10.01 10.81
CA VAL A 165 7.03 -8.98 10.26
C VAL A 165 6.18 -7.92 9.55
N GLU A 166 6.54 -6.66 9.73
CA GLU A 166 5.90 -5.52 9.09
C GLU A 166 6.80 -4.96 7.99
N ILE A 167 6.24 -4.75 6.80
CA ILE A 167 6.83 -4.02 5.68
C ILE A 167 6.09 -2.69 5.55
N GLY A 168 6.76 -1.59 5.89
CA GLY A 168 6.20 -0.23 5.94
C GLY A 168 6.85 0.73 4.96
N ILE A 169 7.14 0.27 3.75
CA ILE A 169 7.80 1.07 2.69
C ILE A 169 6.85 1.49 1.56
N CYS A 170 5.64 0.94 1.56
CA CYS A 170 4.64 1.17 0.53
C CYS A 170 3.94 2.51 0.76
N ASP A 171 3.68 3.25 -0.31
CA ASP A 171 2.64 4.27 -0.33
C ASP A 171 1.26 3.66 -0.02
N SER A 172 0.25 4.48 0.30
CA SER A 172 -1.12 4.00 0.28
C SER A 172 -1.56 3.78 -1.17
N PRO A 173 -1.95 2.57 -1.59
CA PRO A 173 -2.42 2.32 -2.95
C PRO A 173 -3.65 3.15 -3.32
N LEU A 174 -3.87 3.37 -4.62
CA LEU A 174 -5.08 4.03 -5.11
C LEU A 174 -6.32 3.13 -5.06
N THR A 175 -6.14 1.80 -5.05
CA THR A 175 -7.25 0.82 -5.08
C THR A 175 -7.08 -0.25 -4.00
N LEU A 176 -8.20 -0.72 -3.43
CA LEU A 176 -8.20 -1.81 -2.46
C LEU A 176 -7.70 -3.16 -3.04
N PRO A 177 -8.05 -3.54 -4.29
CA PRO A 177 -7.49 -4.75 -4.90
C PRO A 177 -5.96 -4.72 -4.98
N HIS A 178 -5.36 -3.59 -5.37
CA HIS A 178 -3.90 -3.47 -5.43
C HIS A 178 -3.25 -3.61 -4.04
N ALA A 179 -3.86 -3.00 -3.00
CA ALA A 179 -3.42 -3.19 -1.61
C ALA A 179 -3.40 -4.66 -1.19
N ALA A 180 -4.48 -5.40 -1.46
CA ALA A 180 -4.56 -6.83 -1.15
C ALA A 180 -3.53 -7.65 -1.95
N MET A 181 -3.29 -7.31 -3.21
CA MET A 181 -2.29 -7.99 -4.05
C MET A 181 -0.86 -7.77 -3.53
N LEU A 182 -0.51 -6.56 -3.08
CA LEU A 182 0.79 -6.31 -2.45
C LEU A 182 1.00 -7.16 -1.19
N CYS A 183 -0.06 -7.33 -0.38
CA CYS A 183 -0.02 -8.23 0.77
C CYS A 183 0.21 -9.69 0.32
N GLY A 184 -0.48 -10.15 -0.72
CA GLY A 184 -0.25 -11.46 -1.32
C GLY A 184 1.17 -11.65 -1.85
N TYR A 185 1.76 -10.61 -2.44
CA TYR A 185 3.14 -10.67 -2.90
C TYR A 185 4.13 -10.80 -1.74
N ALA A 186 3.91 -10.07 -0.64
CA ALA A 186 4.69 -10.23 0.58
C ALA A 186 4.59 -11.65 1.16
N GLN A 187 3.37 -12.22 1.17
CA GLN A 187 3.14 -13.61 1.59
C GLN A 187 3.98 -14.60 0.78
N LEU A 188 3.93 -14.49 -0.55
CA LEU A 188 4.67 -15.35 -1.47
C LEU A 188 6.19 -15.20 -1.31
N LEU A 189 6.68 -13.97 -1.13
CA LEU A 189 8.09 -13.71 -0.87
C LEU A 189 8.56 -14.31 0.44
N VAL A 190 7.77 -14.20 1.51
CA VAL A 190 8.10 -14.83 2.80
C VAL A 190 8.19 -16.35 2.63
N ASN A 191 7.24 -16.97 1.92
CA ASN A 191 7.27 -18.41 1.66
C ASN A 191 8.52 -18.81 0.86
N LEU A 192 8.88 -18.06 -0.19
CA LEU A 192 10.09 -18.28 -0.98
C LEU A 192 11.35 -18.19 -0.12
N LEU A 193 11.50 -17.13 0.68
CA LEU A 193 12.69 -16.88 1.48
C LEU A 193 12.88 -17.94 2.56
N LEU A 194 11.79 -18.46 3.13
CA LEU A 194 11.86 -19.52 4.12
C LEU A 194 12.13 -20.89 3.52
N ALA A 195 11.71 -21.12 2.27
CA ALA A 195 12.00 -22.33 1.53
C ALA A 195 13.45 -22.38 1.03
N VAL A 196 13.95 -21.26 0.50
CA VAL A 196 15.30 -21.18 -0.09
C VAL A 196 16.38 -20.90 0.97
N GLN A 197 16.04 -20.15 2.01
CA GLN A 197 16.96 -19.65 3.04
C GLN A 197 18.25 -19.07 2.47
N PRO A 198 18.19 -18.07 1.55
CA PRO A 198 19.40 -17.49 0.99
C PRO A 198 20.30 -16.86 2.05
N ASP A 199 21.61 -16.89 1.76
CA ASP A 199 22.61 -16.16 2.52
C ASP A 199 22.31 -14.66 2.51
N VAL A 200 22.38 -14.04 3.67
CA VAL A 200 22.17 -12.60 3.84
C VAL A 200 23.55 -11.92 3.94
N PRO A 201 23.95 -11.09 2.97
CA PRO A 201 25.26 -10.44 3.03
C PRO A 201 25.36 -9.43 4.18
N VAL A 202 26.52 -9.39 4.82
CA VAL A 202 26.80 -8.57 6.02
C VAL A 202 26.98 -7.08 5.67
N ASP A 203 27.57 -6.77 4.51
CA ASP A 203 27.89 -5.39 4.07
C ASP A 203 27.05 -4.99 2.85
N ARG A 204 25.77 -4.69 3.08
CA ARG A 204 24.79 -4.41 2.02
C ARG A 204 24.13 -3.04 2.13
N ASP A 205 24.42 -2.27 3.17
CA ASP A 205 23.67 -1.06 3.48
C ASP A 205 23.80 0.01 2.39
N ALA A 206 24.95 0.09 1.74
CA ALA A 206 25.15 0.98 0.60
C ALA A 206 24.33 0.57 -0.63
N CYS A 207 24.39 -0.71 -1.04
CA CYS A 207 23.60 -1.25 -2.15
C CYS A 207 22.10 -1.15 -1.88
N TYR A 208 21.69 -1.52 -0.67
CA TYR A 208 20.32 -1.42 -0.20
C TYR A 208 19.81 0.02 -0.27
N ALA A 209 20.52 0.99 0.32
CA ALA A 209 20.12 2.39 0.28
C ALA A 209 20.09 2.93 -1.16
N SER A 210 21.04 2.52 -2.01
CA SER A 210 21.07 2.88 -3.42
C SER A 210 19.86 2.34 -4.17
N ASN A 211 19.55 1.05 -4.03
CA ASN A 211 18.40 0.42 -4.68
C ASN A 211 17.08 1.06 -4.26
N LEU A 212 16.91 1.40 -2.98
CA LEU A 212 15.73 2.13 -2.51
C LEU A 212 15.62 3.53 -3.14
N ARG A 213 16.73 4.28 -3.21
CA ARG A 213 16.74 5.60 -3.88
C ARG A 213 16.41 5.47 -5.36
N ASN A 214 16.96 4.48 -6.04
CA ASN A 214 16.70 4.24 -7.46
C ASN A 214 15.22 3.90 -7.68
N ALA A 215 14.65 3.00 -6.88
CA ALA A 215 13.25 2.61 -6.97
C ALA A 215 12.31 3.81 -6.74
N ARG A 216 12.58 4.66 -5.74
CA ARG A 216 11.78 5.88 -5.50
C ARG A 216 11.86 6.90 -6.64
N ARG A 217 12.95 6.88 -7.43
CA ARG A 217 13.18 7.84 -8.51
C ARG A 217 12.59 7.41 -9.83
N ALA A 218 12.72 6.13 -10.15
CA ALA A 218 12.43 5.60 -11.48
C ALA A 218 11.43 4.45 -11.46
N GLY A 219 10.84 4.12 -10.31
CA GLY A 219 9.83 3.07 -10.17
C GLY A 219 10.31 1.74 -10.76
N VAL A 220 9.48 1.13 -11.60
CA VAL A 220 9.79 -0.12 -12.32
C VAL A 220 11.00 0.00 -13.26
N SER A 221 11.30 1.20 -13.75
CA SER A 221 12.41 1.50 -14.65
C SER A 221 13.73 1.78 -13.92
N ALA A 222 13.76 1.62 -12.59
CA ALA A 222 14.96 1.77 -11.80
C ALA A 222 16.02 0.71 -12.11
N HIS A 223 17.27 1.02 -11.80
CA HIS A 223 18.35 0.02 -11.76
C HIS A 223 18.44 -0.60 -10.36
N TYR A 224 18.66 -1.91 -10.31
CA TYR A 224 18.86 -2.69 -9.10
C TYR A 224 20.24 -3.36 -9.14
N THR A 225 21.04 -3.13 -8.10
CA THR A 225 22.34 -3.78 -7.92
C THR A 225 22.21 -4.93 -6.93
N ASP A 226 22.55 -6.15 -7.38
CA ASP A 226 22.57 -7.35 -6.55
C ASP A 226 23.74 -7.26 -5.54
N PRO A 227 23.48 -7.28 -4.22
CA PRO A 227 24.53 -7.13 -3.21
C PRO A 227 25.45 -8.35 -3.08
N LEU A 228 25.07 -9.52 -3.59
CA LEU A 228 25.89 -10.74 -3.57
C LEU A 228 26.74 -10.84 -4.84
N LYS A 229 26.17 -10.51 -6.00
CA LYS A 229 26.86 -10.65 -7.29
C LYS A 229 27.60 -9.40 -7.75
N GLY A 230 27.21 -8.23 -7.24
CA GLY A 230 27.69 -6.93 -7.74
C GLY A 230 27.17 -6.56 -9.14
N GLU A 231 26.28 -7.37 -9.71
CA GLU A 231 25.67 -7.14 -11.02
C GLU A 231 24.53 -6.12 -10.93
N THR A 232 24.37 -5.30 -11.96
CA THR A 232 23.25 -4.36 -12.05
C THR A 232 22.31 -4.75 -13.18
N VAL A 233 21.01 -4.82 -12.86
CA VAL A 233 19.93 -5.15 -13.78
C VAL A 233 18.80 -4.12 -13.67
N MET A 234 17.86 -4.12 -14.61
CA MET A 234 16.63 -3.34 -14.43
C MET A 234 15.80 -3.94 -13.29
N LEU A 235 15.19 -3.10 -12.47
CA LEU A 235 14.34 -3.53 -11.36
C LEU A 235 13.15 -4.35 -11.88
N LYS A 236 12.55 -3.94 -13.01
CA LYS A 236 11.55 -4.75 -13.73
C LYS A 236 12.03 -6.17 -14.04
N GLN A 237 13.27 -6.35 -14.48
CA GLN A 237 13.84 -7.68 -14.75
C GLN A 237 14.02 -8.49 -13.46
N HIS A 238 14.46 -7.83 -12.38
CA HIS A 238 14.61 -8.48 -11.08
C HIS A 238 13.24 -8.91 -10.49
N ILE A 239 12.20 -8.09 -10.65
CA ILE A 239 10.82 -8.44 -10.28
C ILE A 239 10.32 -9.62 -11.12
N ASP A 240 10.50 -9.60 -12.44
CA ASP A 240 10.05 -10.68 -13.33
C ASP A 240 10.76 -12.02 -13.06
N ALA A 241 12.07 -11.99 -12.80
CA ALA A 241 12.82 -13.16 -12.35
C ALA A 241 12.27 -13.71 -11.02
N THR A 242 11.93 -12.82 -10.09
CA THR A 242 11.30 -13.20 -8.82
C THR A 242 9.91 -13.82 -9.04
N LEU A 243 9.07 -13.24 -9.88
CA LEU A 243 7.74 -13.79 -10.22
C LEU A 243 7.86 -15.18 -10.89
N THR A 244 8.93 -15.40 -11.66
CA THR A 244 9.25 -16.70 -12.26
C THR A 244 9.59 -17.73 -11.19
N LEU A 245 10.45 -17.39 -10.22
CA LEU A 245 10.75 -18.27 -9.08
C LEU A 245 9.50 -18.57 -8.24
N LEU A 246 8.69 -17.55 -7.96
CA LEU A 246 7.43 -17.73 -7.24
C LEU A 246 6.49 -18.68 -7.98
N THR A 247 6.43 -18.63 -9.31
CA THR A 247 5.58 -19.53 -10.12
C THR A 247 5.99 -21.00 -9.92
N GLN A 248 7.28 -21.28 -9.73
CA GLN A 248 7.78 -22.65 -9.56
C GLN A 248 7.44 -23.24 -8.18
N LEU A 249 7.24 -22.39 -7.17
CA LEU A 249 6.96 -22.81 -5.79
C LEU A 249 5.49 -22.68 -5.40
N SER A 250 4.70 -21.88 -6.12
CA SER A 250 3.31 -21.60 -5.80
C SER A 250 2.39 -22.70 -6.32
N LYS A 251 1.32 -22.96 -5.58
CA LYS A 251 0.21 -23.80 -6.06
C LYS A 251 -0.63 -23.05 -7.10
N GLU A 252 -1.45 -23.78 -7.86
CA GLU A 252 -2.23 -23.20 -8.95
C GLU A 252 -3.22 -22.11 -8.47
N ASP A 253 -3.78 -22.27 -7.27
CA ASP A 253 -4.67 -21.32 -6.60
C ASP A 253 -3.97 -20.05 -6.10
N GLU A 254 -2.65 -20.09 -5.88
CA GLU A 254 -1.83 -18.96 -5.46
C GLU A 254 -1.33 -18.11 -6.65
N CYS A 255 -1.52 -18.59 -7.89
CA CYS A 255 -1.05 -17.92 -9.11
C CYS A 255 -1.74 -16.57 -9.39
N GLY A 256 -2.86 -16.25 -8.73
CA GLY A 256 -3.61 -15.01 -8.96
C GLY A 256 -2.76 -13.75 -8.75
N VAL A 257 -1.98 -13.72 -7.67
CA VAL A 257 -1.07 -12.60 -7.35
C VAL A 257 0.03 -12.46 -8.40
N ILE A 258 0.60 -13.58 -8.83
CA ILE A 258 1.67 -13.59 -9.83
C ILE A 258 1.14 -13.09 -11.18
N LYS A 259 -0.02 -13.59 -11.62
CA LYS A 259 -0.70 -13.14 -12.85
C LYS A 259 -1.00 -11.64 -12.78
N TYR A 260 -1.49 -11.16 -11.64
CA TYR A 260 -1.74 -9.75 -11.41
C TYR A 260 -0.48 -8.90 -11.62
N PHE A 261 0.63 -9.21 -10.95
CA PHE A 261 1.85 -8.40 -11.08
C PHE A 261 2.56 -8.55 -12.43
N ARG A 262 2.47 -9.70 -13.09
CA ARG A 262 2.94 -9.82 -14.49
C ARG A 262 2.15 -8.88 -15.41
N HIS A 263 0.83 -8.83 -15.25
CA HIS A 263 -0.01 -7.92 -16.01
C HIS A 263 0.28 -6.45 -15.66
N TYR A 264 0.46 -6.14 -14.38
CA TYR A 264 0.83 -4.80 -13.91
C TYR A 264 2.14 -4.32 -14.56
N LEU A 265 3.18 -5.15 -14.59
CA LEU A 265 4.47 -4.81 -15.23
C LEU A 265 4.39 -4.65 -16.75
N GLN A 266 3.34 -5.14 -17.41
CA GLN A 266 3.13 -4.98 -18.85
C GLN A 266 2.43 -3.68 -19.20
N GLN A 267 1.84 -2.98 -18.22
CA GLN A 267 1.17 -1.72 -18.46
C GLN A 267 2.16 -0.63 -18.84
N GLU A 268 1.69 0.28 -19.71
CA GLU A 268 2.45 1.47 -20.12
C GLU A 268 2.46 2.53 -19.02
N TYR A 269 1.36 2.62 -18.25
CA TYR A 269 1.19 3.59 -17.16
C TYR A 269 0.87 2.89 -15.84
N HIS A 270 1.61 3.25 -14.81
CA HIS A 270 1.38 2.84 -13.42
C HIS A 270 0.72 3.98 -12.62
N ASP A 271 0.25 3.71 -11.39
CA ASP A 271 -0.51 4.68 -10.56
C ASP A 271 0.14 6.08 -10.49
N GLY A 272 1.45 6.14 -10.27
CA GLY A 272 2.20 7.40 -10.19
C GLY A 272 2.35 8.09 -11.55
N GLU A 273 2.46 7.35 -12.64
CA GLU A 273 2.50 7.91 -14.00
C GLU A 273 1.14 8.43 -14.44
N LEU A 274 0.05 7.74 -14.08
CA LEU A 274 -1.32 8.21 -14.29
C LEU A 274 -1.54 9.56 -13.58
N LEU A 275 -1.11 9.65 -12.32
CA LEU A 275 -1.18 10.88 -11.54
C LEU A 275 -0.31 12.02 -12.11
N ARG A 276 0.90 11.71 -12.62
CA ARG A 276 1.75 12.68 -13.35
C ARG A 276 1.10 13.15 -14.65
N HIS A 277 0.62 12.21 -15.46
CA HIS A 277 -0.03 12.51 -16.73
C HIS A 277 -1.22 13.44 -16.56
N ASN A 278 -2.07 13.19 -15.55
CA ASN A 278 -3.19 14.07 -15.23
C ASN A 278 -2.73 15.52 -14.94
N LEU A 279 -1.63 15.72 -14.21
CA LEU A 279 -1.08 17.06 -14.02
C LEU A 279 -0.54 17.66 -15.32
N ASP A 280 0.21 16.87 -16.11
CA ASP A 280 0.85 17.34 -17.33
C ASP A 280 -0.18 17.82 -18.36
N VAL A 281 -1.36 17.18 -18.42
CA VAL A 281 -2.48 17.61 -19.27
C VAL A 281 -3.38 18.67 -18.63
N GLY A 282 -3.00 19.20 -17.46
CA GLY A 282 -3.65 20.33 -16.81
C GLY A 282 -4.88 19.99 -15.96
N VAL A 283 -5.07 18.73 -15.55
CA VAL A 283 -6.15 18.35 -14.62
C VAL A 283 -5.90 19.05 -13.29
N GLY A 284 -6.83 19.92 -12.89
CA GLY A 284 -6.76 20.61 -11.60
C GLY A 284 -6.88 19.65 -10.40
N THR A 285 -6.48 20.12 -9.22
CA THR A 285 -6.52 19.35 -7.96
C THR A 285 -7.87 18.68 -7.68
N ALA A 286 -8.97 19.35 -8.01
CA ALA A 286 -10.32 18.79 -7.86
C ALA A 286 -10.57 17.56 -8.75
N GLY A 287 -10.05 17.56 -9.98
CA GLY A 287 -10.14 16.42 -10.88
C GLY A 287 -9.31 15.23 -10.41
N ILE A 288 -8.09 15.50 -9.91
CA ILE A 288 -7.22 14.47 -9.34
C ILE A 288 -7.84 13.86 -8.09
N ALA A 289 -8.30 14.68 -7.14
CA ALA A 289 -8.94 14.19 -5.93
C ALA A 289 -10.18 13.35 -6.23
N ARG A 290 -11.01 13.76 -7.19
CA ARG A 290 -12.17 12.98 -7.64
C ARG A 290 -11.77 11.64 -8.24
N SER A 291 -10.74 11.62 -9.08
CA SER A 291 -10.19 10.39 -9.66
C SER A 291 -9.71 9.44 -8.56
N MET A 292 -8.94 9.94 -7.60
CA MET A 292 -8.44 9.15 -6.46
C MET A 292 -9.56 8.59 -5.58
N ILE A 293 -10.62 9.35 -5.33
CA ILE A 293 -11.81 8.89 -4.58
C ILE A 293 -12.49 7.73 -5.33
N ASN A 294 -12.73 7.90 -6.64
CA ASN A 294 -13.41 6.90 -7.47
C ASN A 294 -12.58 5.62 -7.66
N LEU A 295 -11.24 5.72 -7.67
CA LEU A 295 -10.35 4.57 -7.75
C LEU A 295 -10.37 3.73 -6.47
N LEU A 296 -10.45 4.37 -5.30
CA LEU A 296 -10.48 3.65 -4.03
C LEU A 296 -11.82 2.92 -3.85
N ILE A 297 -12.93 3.62 -4.11
CA ILE A 297 -14.30 3.11 -3.97
C ILE A 297 -15.12 3.58 -5.17
N PRO A 298 -15.37 2.68 -6.13
CA PRO A 298 -16.22 3.00 -7.27
C PRO A 298 -17.62 3.48 -6.84
N PRO A 299 -18.24 4.45 -7.55
CA PRO A 299 -19.51 5.07 -7.15
C PRO A 299 -20.67 4.09 -6.92
N GLU A 300 -20.69 2.95 -7.63
CA GLU A 300 -21.67 1.88 -7.48
C GLU A 300 -21.70 1.25 -6.08
N HIS A 301 -20.68 1.51 -5.27
CA HIS A 301 -20.55 1.00 -3.91
C HIS A 301 -20.89 2.04 -2.82
N ILE A 302 -21.26 3.27 -3.19
CA ILE A 302 -21.64 4.33 -2.23
C ILE A 302 -23.17 4.46 -2.22
N ILE A 303 -23.81 4.09 -1.11
CA ILE A 303 -25.27 4.20 -0.97
C ILE A 303 -25.60 5.62 -0.51
N VAL A 304 -25.80 6.53 -1.46
CA VAL A 304 -26.30 7.87 -1.17
C VAL A 304 -27.82 7.88 -1.34
N ASN A 305 -28.57 8.24 -0.29
CA ASN A 305 -30.03 8.39 -0.33
C ASN A 305 -30.44 9.25 -1.55
N GLU A 306 -31.37 8.75 -2.38
CA GLU A 306 -31.74 9.28 -3.71
C GLU A 306 -32.13 10.78 -3.72
N GLN A 307 -32.46 11.37 -2.58
CA GLN A 307 -32.80 12.80 -2.49
C GLN A 307 -31.62 13.76 -2.74
N SER A 308 -30.36 13.33 -2.61
CA SER A 308 -29.20 14.16 -2.95
C SER A 308 -28.74 14.06 -4.41
N MET A 309 -29.30 13.13 -5.20
CA MET A 309 -29.00 12.97 -6.63
C MET A 309 -29.69 14.03 -7.50
N LEU A 310 -30.81 14.61 -7.04
CA LEU A 310 -31.57 15.61 -7.80
C LEU A 310 -30.82 16.93 -8.04
N GLN A 311 -29.64 17.13 -7.44
CA GLN A 311 -28.75 18.25 -7.74
C GLN A 311 -27.55 17.90 -8.65
N ARG A 312 -27.36 16.63 -9.04
CA ARG A 312 -26.21 16.19 -9.85
C ARG A 312 -26.44 16.18 -11.37
N SER A 313 -27.68 16.30 -11.84
CA SER A 313 -28.00 16.39 -13.28
C SER A 313 -27.39 17.60 -14.00
N ALA A 314 -26.76 18.54 -13.29
CA ALA A 314 -26.14 19.72 -13.87
C ALA A 314 -24.63 19.59 -14.18
N TYR A 315 -23.98 18.46 -13.83
CA TYR A 315 -22.51 18.32 -13.88
C TYR A 315 -21.97 17.34 -14.94
N GLU A 316 -22.82 16.72 -15.76
CA GLU A 316 -22.38 15.86 -16.88
C GLU A 316 -22.16 16.66 -18.19
N THR A 317 -22.05 17.99 -18.14
CA THR A 317 -21.90 18.81 -19.36
C THR A 317 -20.90 19.97 -19.23
N LEU A 318 -19.80 19.77 -18.51
CA LEU A 318 -18.61 20.64 -18.53
C LEU A 318 -17.35 19.78 -18.40
#